data_AF-A0A2K0T086-F1
#
_entry.id   AF-A0A2K0T086-F1
#
_cell.length_a   1.000
_cell.length_b   1.000
_cell.length_c   1.000
_cell.angle_alpha   90.00
_cell.angle_beta   90.00
_cell.angle_gamma   90.00
#
_symmetry.space_group_name_H-M   'P 1'
#
loop_
_entity.id
_entity.type
_entity.pdbx_description
1 polymer ?
#
loop_
_entity_poly.entity_id
_entity_poly.type
_entity_poly.pdbx_seq_one_letter_code
_entity_poly.pdbx_strand_id
1 'polypeptide(L)'
;MVWALDLDDNKLDALRAISGSSGSTGAESAFSLVDLKYLFPSEDLPPSDSQPSYGLVTFGSSGDLHDVSPASGPFGFFLVVGDSHVVTRLKKRDGEPEPFIFLDCPSDIRDQSKHKVQVARVTCLSNDVEGCFRILERGVEGTIVEMPDNCAPNSFARAIALNISHDQSVHLDIGGRTPTSPVYDFSFDFNLGLMRRDSNNTRFRLDYSNVPGYWNHLVNAPGIQSRSLNKLESRFFAPTTEDWNTAFATAEFDWSPTDATRIQKDVSAPVFWQSAGDCSIGDSTYAEGFGAFVQGNIDAKFWFGFSMIATLTNDKFDVDQAHGFLKTSGQTDLTYGIGGIGDIDISKAGKGNPAFSDDNLVNLKGHTINTPDSGGMISLNPYYQFTYQMATFNGSNGDDFENSAASFNGRLTTRIITDLGDFQANFPPLGNPPEGVYNEKRQQNKLSIPEDDVLYGTSNGGGQIAIGTDLTFGLKFEFLVFGDLFRWNFDLPKMELVYNTMEIFTFSPGSADHPEFACSDYEVM
;
A
#
# COMPACT_ATOMS: atom_id res chain seq x y z
N MET A 1 24.67 -16.29 22.51
CA MET A 1 24.98 -17.32 21.49
C MET A 1 23.92 -18.41 21.58
N VAL A 2 22.84 -18.27 20.81
CA VAL A 2 21.95 -19.36 20.41
C VAL A 2 21.60 -19.04 18.96
N TRP A 3 21.89 -19.98 18.06
CA TRP A 3 21.40 -19.96 16.68
C TRP A 3 20.15 -20.82 16.62
N ALA A 4 19.16 -20.38 15.83
CA ALA A 4 18.15 -21.26 15.27
C ALA A 4 17.82 -20.73 13.87
N LEU A 5 18.36 -21.40 12.86
CA LEU A 5 17.71 -21.42 11.55
C LEU A 5 16.47 -22.30 11.72
N ASP A 6 15.35 -21.83 11.17
CA ASP A 6 14.27 -22.72 10.75
C ASP A 6 13.91 -22.33 9.31
N LEU A 7 14.58 -23.01 8.38
CA LEU A 7 14.15 -23.17 7.01
C LEU A 7 13.51 -24.57 6.97
N ASP A 8 12.38 -24.69 6.27
CA ASP A 8 11.65 -25.95 5.98
C ASP A 8 10.42 -26.28 6.88
N ASP A 9 9.41 -25.39 6.93
CA ASP A 9 8.02 -25.87 6.78
C ASP A 9 7.21 -24.98 5.82
N ASN A 10 6.51 -25.62 4.88
CA ASN A 10 5.55 -24.98 3.97
C ASN A 10 4.18 -24.76 4.63
N LYS A 11 4.03 -25.13 5.91
CA LYS A 11 2.87 -24.82 6.74
C LYS A 11 3.13 -23.55 7.53
N LEU A 12 2.18 -22.63 7.43
CA LEU A 12 2.20 -21.30 8.06
C LEU A 12 1.93 -21.37 9.58
N ASP A 13 2.45 -22.38 10.28
CA ASP A 13 2.15 -22.62 11.69
C ASP A 13 2.78 -21.54 12.61
N ALA A 14 3.87 -20.91 12.18
CA ALA A 14 4.43 -19.71 12.84
C ALA A 14 3.49 -18.48 12.77
N LEU A 15 2.60 -18.40 11.77
CA LEU A 15 1.60 -17.33 11.66
C LEU A 15 0.39 -17.56 12.57
N ARG A 16 0.05 -18.81 12.88
CA ARG A 16 -1.03 -19.16 13.84
C ARG A 16 -0.73 -18.71 15.27
N ALA A 17 0.54 -18.53 15.62
CA ALA A 17 0.95 -17.95 16.91
C ALA A 17 0.79 -16.42 16.97
N ILE A 18 0.65 -15.74 15.83
CA ILE A 18 0.53 -14.27 15.72
C ILE A 18 -0.94 -13.87 15.52
N SER A 19 -1.73 -14.66 14.81
CA SER A 19 -3.19 -14.53 14.76
C SER A 19 -3.84 -15.44 15.82
N GLY A 20 -3.98 -14.94 17.05
CA GLY A 20 -4.37 -15.74 18.22
C GLY A 20 -5.62 -16.61 18.03
N SER A 21 -5.45 -17.93 18.10
CA SER A 21 -6.56 -18.89 18.09
C SER A 21 -7.27 -18.96 19.45
N SER A 22 -8.48 -18.40 19.51
CA SER A 22 -9.57 -18.76 20.44
C SER A 22 -9.20 -19.05 21.91
N GLY A 23 -9.31 -18.02 22.76
CA GLY A 23 -9.46 -18.16 24.21
C GLY A 23 -10.63 -17.32 24.69
N SER A 24 -11.54 -17.88 25.49
CA SER A 24 -12.80 -17.25 25.87
C SER A 24 -12.63 -16.12 26.90
N THR A 25 -12.41 -14.88 26.45
CA THR A 25 -12.46 -13.67 27.30
C THR A 25 -13.01 -12.45 26.56
N GLY A 26 -14.23 -12.01 26.91
CA GLY A 26 -14.58 -10.58 26.98
C GLY A 26 -14.84 -9.78 25.71
N ALA A 27 -15.22 -10.37 24.58
CA ALA A 27 -15.47 -9.65 23.32
C ALA A 27 -16.78 -8.81 23.26
N GLU A 28 -17.25 -8.24 24.37
CA GLU A 28 -18.45 -7.37 24.43
C GLU A 28 -18.12 -5.90 24.84
N SER A 29 -16.93 -5.36 24.53
CA SER A 29 -16.62 -3.94 24.85
C SER A 29 -15.60 -3.20 23.94
N ALA A 30 -15.20 -3.72 22.78
CA ALA A 30 -13.95 -3.30 22.13
C ALA A 30 -14.01 -2.08 21.16
N PHE A 31 -15.11 -1.83 20.45
CA PHE A 31 -15.20 -0.67 19.52
C PHE A 31 -16.66 -0.33 19.19
N SER A 32 -17.01 0.95 19.22
CA SER A 32 -18.32 1.47 18.79
C SER A 32 -18.15 2.34 17.55
N LEU A 33 -19.05 2.17 16.57
CA LEU A 33 -19.00 2.94 15.33
C LEU A 33 -19.25 4.42 15.62
N VAL A 34 -18.42 5.26 15.00
CA VAL A 34 -18.56 6.71 15.00
C VAL A 34 -19.86 7.09 14.25
N ASP A 35 -20.65 8.00 14.83
CA ASP A 35 -21.91 8.50 14.26
C ASP A 35 -21.77 8.86 12.76
N LEU A 36 -22.71 8.46 11.90
CA LEU A 36 -22.57 8.63 10.45
C LEU A 36 -22.41 10.09 10.01
N LYS A 37 -22.94 11.05 10.77
CA LYS A 37 -22.78 12.51 10.52
C LYS A 37 -21.33 12.99 10.62
N TYR A 38 -20.44 12.12 11.09
CA TYR A 38 -19.03 12.36 11.25
C TYR A 38 -18.18 11.63 10.19
N LEU A 39 -18.75 10.66 9.47
CA LEU A 39 -18.05 9.87 8.46
C LEU A 39 -18.39 10.30 7.03
N PHE A 40 -19.50 11.01 6.85
CA PHE A 40 -19.99 11.51 5.56
C PHE A 40 -20.33 13.01 5.61
N PRO A 41 -20.14 13.75 4.51
CA PRO A 41 -20.64 15.13 4.36
C PRO A 41 -22.18 15.16 4.38
N SER A 42 -22.80 16.33 4.55
CA SER A 42 -24.27 16.45 4.66
C SER A 42 -25.00 15.99 3.40
N GLU A 43 -24.41 16.25 2.25
CA GLU A 43 -24.88 15.91 0.92
C GLU A 43 -24.87 14.40 0.63
N ASP A 44 -23.90 13.67 1.20
CA ASP A 44 -23.76 12.21 1.02
C ASP A 44 -24.17 11.41 2.26
N LEU A 45 -24.68 12.08 3.29
CA LEU A 45 -25.09 11.45 4.55
C LEU A 45 -26.18 10.40 4.28
N PRO A 46 -25.96 9.11 4.66
CA PRO A 46 -26.98 8.09 4.52
C PRO A 46 -28.28 8.46 5.26
N PRO A 47 -29.46 8.08 4.74
CA PRO A 47 -30.73 8.18 5.47
C PRO A 47 -30.66 7.61 6.88
N SER A 48 -31.42 8.18 7.83
CA SER A 48 -31.34 7.85 9.26
C SER A 48 -31.69 6.40 9.63
N ASP A 49 -32.35 5.69 8.72
CA ASP A 49 -32.73 4.27 8.80
C ASP A 49 -31.73 3.32 8.12
N SER A 50 -30.69 3.85 7.46
CA SER A 50 -29.64 3.07 6.81
C SER A 50 -28.88 2.19 7.80
N GLN A 51 -28.43 1.04 7.32
CA GLN A 51 -27.71 0.05 8.09
C GLN A 51 -26.20 0.12 7.80
N PRO A 52 -25.38 0.56 8.78
CA PRO A 52 -23.93 0.55 8.63
C PRO A 52 -23.33 -0.81 8.95
N SER A 53 -22.43 -1.29 8.09
CA SER A 53 -21.62 -2.49 8.31
C SER A 53 -20.15 -2.19 8.02
N TYR A 54 -19.24 -2.57 8.92
CA TYR A 54 -17.84 -2.21 8.83
C TYR A 54 -16.89 -3.37 9.11
N GLY A 55 -15.77 -3.37 8.41
CA GLY A 55 -14.57 -4.13 8.74
C GLY A 55 -13.54 -3.20 9.37
N LEU A 56 -12.90 -3.66 10.44
CA LEU A 56 -11.79 -2.98 11.08
C LEU A 56 -10.64 -3.98 11.26
N VAL A 57 -9.43 -3.56 10.89
CA VAL A 57 -8.19 -4.30 11.09
C VAL A 57 -7.20 -3.36 11.77
N THR A 58 -6.71 -3.71 12.96
CA THR A 58 -5.56 -3.05 13.59
C THR A 58 -4.29 -3.86 13.36
N PHE A 59 -3.13 -3.19 13.33
CA PHE A 59 -1.84 -3.83 13.07
C PHE A 59 -0.67 -3.08 13.74
N GLY A 60 0.53 -3.67 13.74
CA GLY A 60 1.71 -3.09 14.40
C GLY A 60 1.84 -3.47 15.87
N SER A 61 2.86 -2.92 16.54
CA SER A 61 3.22 -3.27 17.95
C SER A 61 2.36 -2.59 19.02
N SER A 62 1.55 -1.60 18.62
CA SER A 62 0.63 -0.83 19.46
C SER A 62 -0.78 -1.45 19.51
N GLY A 63 -1.09 -2.38 18.60
CA GLY A 63 -2.25 -3.26 18.70
C GLY A 63 -2.02 -4.34 19.76
N ASP A 64 -2.02 -3.96 21.03
CA ASP A 64 -2.08 -4.92 22.13
C ASP A 64 -3.36 -5.77 21.98
N LEU A 65 -3.27 -7.08 22.18
CA LEU A 65 -4.38 -8.03 21.92
C LEU A 65 -5.60 -7.80 22.83
N HIS A 66 -5.49 -6.85 23.75
CA HIS A 66 -6.52 -6.42 24.70
C HIS A 66 -7.16 -5.06 24.35
N ASP A 67 -6.63 -4.28 23.41
CA ASP A 67 -7.21 -3.02 22.94
C ASP A 67 -7.20 -2.95 21.40
N VAL A 68 -8.35 -3.28 20.79
CA VAL A 68 -8.55 -3.30 19.33
C VAL A 68 -8.97 -1.92 18.79
N SER A 69 -8.74 -0.85 19.55
CA SER A 69 -9.11 0.50 19.15
C SER A 69 -8.24 1.02 17.99
N PRO A 70 -8.82 1.58 16.92
CA PRO A 70 -8.05 2.29 15.90
C PRO A 70 -7.45 3.62 16.39
N ALA A 71 -7.77 4.05 17.61
CA ALA A 71 -7.22 5.25 18.22
C ALA A 71 -5.77 5.11 18.72
N SER A 72 -5.33 3.88 19.04
CA SER A 72 -4.08 3.60 19.73
C SER A 72 -2.93 3.18 18.81
N GLY A 73 -3.19 2.86 17.54
CA GLY A 73 -2.15 2.38 16.62
C GLY A 73 -2.60 2.28 15.16
N PRO A 74 -1.76 1.69 14.29
CA PRO A 74 -2.04 1.48 12.88
C PRO A 74 -3.34 0.70 12.61
N PHE A 75 -4.13 1.16 11.63
CA PHE A 75 -5.43 0.58 11.33
C PHE A 75 -5.82 0.71 9.84
N GLY A 76 -6.73 -0.18 9.42
CA GLY A 76 -7.52 -0.10 8.20
C GLY A 76 -8.99 -0.28 8.53
N PHE A 77 -9.80 0.71 8.19
CA PHE A 77 -11.23 0.79 8.47
C PHE A 77 -11.99 0.92 7.15
N PHE A 78 -12.93 0.01 6.90
CA PHE A 78 -13.83 0.06 5.76
C PHE A 78 -15.27 -0.04 6.22
N LEU A 79 -16.10 0.91 5.81
CA LEU A 79 -17.52 0.99 6.14
C LEU A 79 -18.34 1.01 4.85
N VAL A 80 -19.37 0.16 4.83
CA VAL A 80 -20.48 0.20 3.87
C VAL A 80 -21.72 0.65 4.62
N VAL A 81 -22.47 1.60 4.07
CA VAL A 81 -23.79 1.98 4.59
C VAL A 81 -24.79 1.92 3.44
N GLY A 82 -26.00 1.44 3.69
CA GLY A 82 -27.09 1.47 2.71
C GLY A 82 -28.40 1.06 3.35
N ASP A 83 -29.46 0.95 2.55
CA ASP A 83 -30.76 0.46 3.03
C ASP A 83 -30.63 -0.97 3.59
N SER A 84 -31.48 -1.35 4.55
CA SER A 84 -31.50 -2.67 5.21
C SER A 84 -31.56 -3.86 4.25
N HIS A 85 -32.29 -3.71 3.16
CA HIS A 85 -32.37 -4.74 2.11
C HIS A 85 -31.08 -4.87 1.28
N VAL A 86 -30.19 -3.87 1.27
CA VAL A 86 -28.88 -3.89 0.56
C VAL A 86 -27.73 -4.28 1.48
N VAL A 87 -27.73 -3.79 2.72
CA VAL A 87 -26.67 -4.03 3.71
C VAL A 87 -27.32 -4.57 4.99
N THR A 88 -26.92 -5.77 5.41
CA THR A 88 -27.37 -6.40 6.64
C THR A 88 -26.17 -6.79 7.51
N ARG A 89 -26.31 -6.71 8.83
CA ARG A 89 -25.31 -7.17 9.81
C ARG A 89 -25.73 -8.54 10.35
N LEU A 90 -24.86 -9.54 10.29
CA LEU A 90 -25.08 -10.85 10.94
C LEU A 90 -24.24 -11.01 12.22
N LYS A 91 -23.63 -9.92 12.69
CA LYS A 91 -22.89 -9.84 13.96
C LYS A 91 -23.73 -9.08 15.00
N LYS A 92 -23.94 -9.70 16.17
CA LYS A 92 -24.65 -9.08 17.32
C LYS A 92 -23.93 -7.80 17.76
N ARG A 93 -24.71 -6.74 18.06
CA ARG A 93 -24.24 -5.50 18.70
C ARG A 93 -25.29 -5.02 19.71
N ASP A 94 -24.85 -4.26 20.71
CA ASP A 94 -25.76 -3.73 21.73
C ASP A 94 -26.67 -2.63 21.17
N GLY A 95 -27.95 -2.67 21.58
CA GLY A 95 -28.98 -1.71 21.16
C GLY A 95 -29.61 -1.97 19.77
N GLU A 96 -29.15 -2.98 19.05
CA GLU A 96 -29.64 -3.36 17.72
C GLU A 96 -30.44 -4.69 17.77
N PRO A 97 -31.31 -4.98 16.79
CA PRO A 97 -31.94 -6.29 16.66
C PRO A 97 -30.91 -7.42 16.57
N GLU A 98 -31.09 -8.49 17.35
CA GLU A 98 -30.20 -9.66 17.34
C GLU A 98 -30.42 -10.46 16.04
N PRO A 99 -29.42 -10.63 15.16
CA PRO A 99 -29.56 -11.38 13.92
C PRO A 99 -29.69 -12.89 14.19
N PHE A 100 -30.06 -13.67 13.17
CA PHE A 100 -29.94 -15.13 13.26
C PHE A 100 -28.50 -15.56 13.59
N ILE A 101 -28.37 -16.62 14.37
CA ILE A 101 -27.08 -17.21 14.73
C ILE A 101 -26.68 -18.30 13.74
N PHE A 102 -25.37 -18.52 13.61
CA PHE A 102 -24.81 -19.62 12.83
C PHE A 102 -24.57 -20.83 13.74
N LEU A 103 -25.20 -21.95 13.39
CA LEU A 103 -25.04 -23.25 14.04
C LEU A 103 -23.77 -23.94 13.54
N ASP A 104 -23.64 -24.00 12.21
CA ASP A 104 -22.56 -24.68 11.50
C ASP A 104 -22.00 -23.73 10.45
N CYS A 105 -20.68 -23.64 10.36
CA CYS A 105 -19.98 -22.96 9.27
C CYS A 105 -19.05 -23.95 8.56
N PRO A 106 -18.96 -23.93 7.21
CA PRO A 106 -18.00 -24.74 6.48
C PRO A 106 -16.57 -24.56 6.98
N SER A 107 -15.74 -25.59 6.86
CA SER A 107 -14.29 -25.44 7.07
C SER A 107 -13.67 -24.69 5.88
N ASP A 108 -12.52 -24.06 6.12
CA ASP A 108 -11.63 -23.55 5.07
C ASP A 108 -12.31 -22.55 4.12
N ILE A 109 -13.33 -21.82 4.61
CA ILE A 109 -14.12 -20.81 3.87
C ILE A 109 -13.22 -19.77 3.17
N ARG A 110 -12.06 -19.49 3.77
CA ARG A 110 -11.08 -18.49 3.31
C ARG A 110 -10.14 -19.00 2.21
N ASP A 111 -10.05 -20.31 2.00
CA ASP A 111 -9.14 -20.93 1.04
C ASP A 111 -9.90 -21.42 -0.22
N GLN A 112 -11.07 -20.82 -0.47
CA GLN A 112 -12.05 -21.28 -1.47
C GLN A 112 -12.46 -20.14 -2.40
N SER A 113 -12.43 -20.43 -3.71
CA SER A 113 -12.75 -19.48 -4.79
C SER A 113 -14.05 -18.68 -4.57
N LYS A 114 -14.01 -17.37 -4.87
CA LYS A 114 -15.13 -16.41 -4.85
C LYS A 114 -16.46 -16.88 -5.40
N HIS A 115 -16.43 -17.71 -6.45
CA HIS A 115 -17.63 -18.19 -7.13
C HIS A 115 -18.22 -19.45 -6.48
N LYS A 116 -17.56 -20.02 -5.47
CA LYS A 116 -18.06 -21.19 -4.75
C LYS A 116 -19.02 -20.75 -3.66
N VAL A 117 -20.29 -21.08 -3.88
CA VAL A 117 -21.34 -20.95 -2.87
C VAL A 117 -21.01 -21.80 -1.65
N GLN A 118 -20.98 -21.15 -0.50
CA GLN A 118 -20.92 -21.73 0.83
C GLN A 118 -22.33 -21.83 1.41
N VAL A 119 -22.56 -22.80 2.29
CA VAL A 119 -23.84 -22.98 2.98
C VAL A 119 -23.58 -23.17 4.46
N ALA A 120 -24.23 -22.36 5.28
CA ALA A 120 -24.19 -22.45 6.74
C ALA A 120 -25.58 -22.72 7.29
N ARG A 121 -25.69 -23.50 8.37
CA ARG A 121 -26.97 -23.70 9.06
C ARG A 121 -27.18 -22.58 10.06
N VAL A 122 -28.36 -21.95 10.05
CA VAL A 122 -28.67 -20.77 10.88
C VAL A 122 -30.04 -20.87 11.53
N THR A 123 -30.25 -20.18 12.66
CA THR A 123 -31.55 -20.10 13.33
C THR A 123 -31.69 -18.82 14.17
N CYS A 124 -32.92 -18.38 14.44
CA CYS A 124 -33.19 -17.27 15.35
C CYS A 124 -33.39 -17.77 16.79
N LEU A 125 -32.84 -17.05 17.76
CA LEU A 125 -33.07 -17.24 19.20
C LEU A 125 -33.79 -16.06 19.86
N SER A 126 -33.95 -14.95 19.12
CA SER A 126 -34.61 -13.74 19.61
C SER A 126 -36.12 -13.88 19.48
N ASN A 127 -36.85 -13.27 20.41
CA ASN A 127 -38.30 -13.11 20.26
C ASN A 127 -38.66 -12.11 19.14
N ASP A 128 -37.72 -11.25 18.74
CA ASP A 128 -37.82 -10.40 17.56
C ASP A 128 -37.41 -11.19 16.30
N VAL A 129 -38.33 -12.02 15.82
CA VAL A 129 -38.14 -12.85 14.62
C VAL A 129 -38.04 -11.99 13.35
N GLU A 130 -38.71 -10.83 13.31
CA GLU A 130 -38.64 -9.89 12.20
C GLU A 130 -37.26 -9.22 12.13
N GLY A 131 -36.72 -8.77 13.27
CA GLY A 131 -35.35 -8.30 13.44
C GLY A 131 -34.30 -9.34 13.03
N CYS A 132 -34.44 -10.58 13.52
CA CYS A 132 -33.57 -11.71 13.16
C CYS A 132 -33.43 -11.91 11.65
N PHE A 133 -34.53 -11.80 10.91
CA PHE A 133 -34.62 -12.12 9.48
C PHE A 133 -34.79 -10.89 8.58
N ARG A 134 -34.30 -9.72 9.01
CA ARG A 134 -34.23 -8.48 8.20
C ARG A 134 -33.65 -8.69 6.79
N ILE A 135 -32.75 -9.66 6.62
CA ILE A 135 -32.19 -10.05 5.30
C ILE A 135 -33.24 -10.48 4.26
N LEU A 136 -34.46 -10.85 4.69
CA LEU A 136 -35.56 -11.21 3.80
C LEU A 136 -36.23 -9.98 3.15
N GLU A 137 -35.95 -8.77 3.64
CA GLU A 137 -36.53 -7.53 3.13
C GLU A 137 -36.16 -7.36 1.65
N ARG A 138 -37.18 -7.26 0.78
CA ARG A 138 -37.02 -7.22 -0.69
C ARG A 138 -36.14 -8.35 -1.26
N GLY A 139 -36.07 -9.50 -0.59
CA GLY A 139 -35.33 -10.70 -1.02
C GLY A 139 -33.87 -10.76 -0.55
N VAL A 140 -33.34 -11.99 -0.43
CA VAL A 140 -31.99 -12.28 0.11
C VAL A 140 -30.88 -12.10 -0.93
N GLU A 141 -31.17 -12.34 -2.20
CA GLU A 141 -30.15 -12.43 -3.24
C GLU A 141 -29.47 -11.08 -3.49
N GLY A 142 -28.15 -11.07 -3.39
CA GLY A 142 -27.32 -9.89 -3.62
C GLY A 142 -27.14 -8.98 -2.40
N THR A 143 -27.77 -9.26 -1.26
CA THR A 143 -27.58 -8.46 -0.04
C THR A 143 -26.16 -8.63 0.51
N ILE A 144 -25.49 -7.52 0.84
CA ILE A 144 -24.16 -7.52 1.49
C ILE A 144 -24.35 -7.85 2.96
N VAL A 145 -23.59 -8.81 3.49
CA VAL A 145 -23.66 -9.23 4.89
C VAL A 145 -22.34 -9.13 5.63
N GLU A 146 -22.36 -8.51 6.82
CA GLU A 146 -21.27 -8.63 7.79
C GLU A 146 -21.25 -10.05 8.35
N MET A 147 -20.19 -10.80 8.09
CA MET A 147 -20.08 -12.18 8.57
C MET A 147 -19.64 -12.22 10.04
N PRO A 148 -20.21 -13.13 10.86
CA PRO A 148 -19.86 -13.22 12.27
C PRO A 148 -18.52 -13.93 12.49
N ASP A 149 -17.93 -13.70 13.67
CA ASP A 149 -16.58 -14.13 14.00
C ASP A 149 -16.40 -15.66 14.04
N ASN A 150 -17.47 -16.40 14.29
CA ASN A 150 -17.47 -17.87 14.28
C ASN A 150 -17.58 -18.49 12.88
N CYS A 151 -17.72 -17.68 11.83
CA CYS A 151 -17.91 -18.16 10.45
C CYS A 151 -16.83 -17.62 9.50
N ALA A 152 -16.75 -16.30 9.38
CA ALA A 152 -15.77 -15.64 8.54
C ALA A 152 -15.44 -14.26 9.16
N PRO A 153 -14.59 -14.23 10.20
CA PRO A 153 -14.32 -13.00 10.97
C PRO A 153 -13.78 -11.87 10.09
N ASN A 154 -14.18 -10.64 10.42
CA ASN A 154 -13.79 -9.39 9.75
C ASN A 154 -14.00 -9.39 8.23
N SER A 155 -15.15 -9.91 7.78
CA SER A 155 -15.39 -10.24 6.37
C SER A 155 -16.82 -9.93 5.91
N PHE A 156 -16.98 -9.58 4.63
CA PHE A 156 -18.24 -9.24 3.97
C PHE A 156 -18.62 -10.28 2.90
N ALA A 157 -19.73 -10.98 3.08
CA ALA A 157 -20.23 -11.91 2.05
C ALA A 157 -21.39 -11.32 1.26
N ARG A 158 -21.71 -11.95 0.14
CA ARG A 158 -22.94 -11.74 -0.62
C ARG A 158 -23.92 -12.87 -0.28
N ALA A 159 -25.07 -12.51 0.25
CA ALA A 159 -26.16 -13.43 0.47
C ALA A 159 -26.77 -13.88 -0.87
N ILE A 160 -27.12 -15.16 -0.97
CA ILE A 160 -27.71 -15.78 -2.17
C ILE A 160 -29.11 -16.29 -1.87
N ALA A 161 -29.27 -17.07 -0.81
CA ALA A 161 -30.56 -17.65 -0.43
C ALA A 161 -30.64 -17.96 1.07
N LEU A 162 -31.87 -18.06 1.56
CA LEU A 162 -32.18 -18.59 2.89
C LEU A 162 -33.33 -19.59 2.75
N ASN A 163 -33.03 -20.88 2.81
CA ASN A 163 -33.99 -21.96 2.60
C ASN A 163 -34.23 -22.73 3.91
N ILE A 164 -35.38 -23.36 4.11
CA ILE A 164 -35.58 -24.22 5.29
C ILE A 164 -34.64 -25.43 5.18
N SER A 165 -33.82 -25.64 6.21
CA SER A 165 -32.85 -26.74 6.22
C SER A 165 -33.55 -28.09 6.27
N HIS A 166 -33.02 -29.09 5.56
CA HIS A 166 -33.44 -30.48 5.77
C HIS A 166 -33.04 -31.02 7.15
N ASP A 167 -31.97 -30.47 7.74
CA ASP A 167 -31.51 -30.82 9.08
C ASP A 167 -31.93 -29.76 10.11
N GLN A 168 -33.05 -30.04 10.77
CA GLN A 168 -33.60 -29.23 11.86
C GLN A 168 -32.93 -29.52 13.23
N SER A 169 -31.79 -30.23 13.27
CA SER A 169 -31.04 -30.42 14.50
C SER A 169 -30.40 -29.11 14.99
N VAL A 170 -30.41 -28.93 16.31
CA VAL A 170 -29.84 -27.76 16.99
C VAL A 170 -29.03 -28.30 18.17
N HIS A 171 -27.75 -27.93 18.25
CA HIS A 171 -26.87 -28.37 19.34
C HIS A 171 -27.30 -27.77 20.69
N LEU A 172 -27.10 -28.51 21.78
CA LEU A 172 -27.54 -28.12 23.13
C LEU A 172 -26.74 -26.92 23.70
N ASP A 173 -25.55 -26.65 23.17
CA ASP A 173 -24.58 -25.70 23.73
C ASP A 173 -24.87 -24.22 23.40
N ILE A 174 -26.04 -23.91 22.84
CA ILE A 174 -26.45 -22.55 22.43
C ILE A 174 -26.98 -21.74 23.63
N GLY A 175 -26.18 -21.68 24.70
CA GLY A 175 -26.43 -20.85 25.88
C GLY A 175 -27.76 -21.13 26.62
N GLY A 176 -28.38 -22.30 26.41
CA GLY A 176 -29.68 -22.65 26.99
C GLY A 176 -30.88 -21.87 26.44
N ARG A 177 -30.74 -21.16 25.31
CA ARG A 177 -31.86 -20.48 24.64
C ARG A 177 -32.61 -21.44 23.73
N THR A 178 -33.95 -21.33 23.69
CA THR A 178 -34.79 -22.10 22.77
C THR A 178 -34.87 -21.39 21.42
N PRO A 179 -34.70 -22.08 20.27
CA PRO A 179 -34.94 -21.50 18.96
C PRO A 179 -36.36 -20.96 18.80
N THR A 180 -36.48 -19.76 18.26
CA THR A 180 -37.76 -19.10 17.96
C THR A 180 -38.17 -19.27 16.49
N SER A 181 -37.31 -19.85 15.66
CA SER A 181 -37.56 -20.19 14.27
C SER A 181 -37.14 -21.64 13.94
N PRO A 182 -37.53 -22.17 12.77
CA PRO A 182 -36.85 -23.31 12.15
C PRO A 182 -35.35 -23.07 11.95
N VAL A 183 -34.63 -24.14 11.62
CA VAL A 183 -33.27 -24.06 11.07
C VAL A 183 -33.35 -23.78 9.57
N TYR A 184 -32.48 -22.91 9.08
CA TYR A 184 -32.36 -22.54 7.68
C TYR A 184 -30.96 -22.83 7.15
N ASP A 185 -30.86 -23.18 5.88
CA ASP A 185 -29.62 -23.20 5.12
C ASP A 185 -29.43 -21.79 4.52
N PHE A 186 -28.48 -21.03 5.06
CA PHE A 186 -28.05 -19.74 4.54
C PHE A 186 -26.94 -19.94 3.51
N SER A 187 -27.25 -19.66 2.25
CA SER A 187 -26.31 -19.72 1.14
C SER A 187 -25.68 -18.36 0.88
N PHE A 188 -24.36 -18.31 0.82
CA PHE A 188 -23.59 -17.11 0.54
C PHE A 188 -22.39 -17.42 -0.36
N ASP A 189 -21.91 -16.43 -1.11
CA ASP A 189 -20.56 -16.42 -1.65
C ASP A 189 -19.87 -15.12 -1.27
N PHE A 190 -18.64 -14.89 -1.71
CA PHE A 190 -17.96 -13.61 -1.45
C PHE A 190 -17.87 -12.72 -2.69
N ASN A 191 -18.57 -13.07 -3.77
CA ASN A 191 -18.52 -12.36 -5.05
C ASN A 191 -19.38 -11.09 -5.01
N LEU A 192 -18.93 -10.08 -4.26
CA LEU A 192 -19.60 -8.79 -4.07
C LEU A 192 -19.89 -8.04 -5.40
N GLY A 193 -19.23 -8.39 -6.51
CA GLY A 193 -19.57 -7.89 -7.84
C GLY A 193 -21.01 -8.15 -8.29
N LEU A 194 -21.62 -9.22 -7.78
CA LEU A 194 -23.01 -9.58 -8.04
C LEU A 194 -23.96 -9.18 -6.89
N MET A 195 -23.54 -8.26 -6.03
CA MET A 195 -24.44 -7.65 -5.03
C MET A 195 -25.57 -6.88 -5.72
N ARG A 196 -26.68 -6.69 -5.01
CA ARG A 196 -27.83 -5.92 -5.48
C ARG A 196 -27.53 -4.42 -5.49
N ARG A 197 -28.20 -3.71 -6.40
CA ARG A 197 -27.93 -2.30 -6.74
C ARG A 197 -29.22 -1.50 -6.91
N ASP A 198 -30.33 -2.01 -6.38
CA ASP A 198 -31.67 -1.44 -6.43
C ASP A 198 -31.92 -0.37 -5.34
N SER A 199 -30.85 0.33 -4.94
CA SER A 199 -30.82 1.49 -4.06
C SER A 199 -29.74 2.48 -4.50
N ASN A 200 -30.02 3.78 -4.31
CA ASN A 200 -29.09 4.89 -4.53
C ASN A 200 -28.49 5.43 -3.21
N ASN A 201 -28.80 4.80 -2.08
CA ASN A 201 -28.38 5.21 -0.74
C ASN A 201 -27.09 4.52 -0.27
N THR A 202 -26.47 3.71 -1.13
CA THR A 202 -25.25 2.97 -0.78
C THR A 202 -24.05 3.92 -0.76
N ARG A 203 -23.30 3.92 0.35
CA ARG A 203 -22.15 4.77 0.62
C ARG A 203 -21.00 3.94 1.18
N PHE A 204 -19.78 4.35 0.87
CA PHE A 204 -18.55 3.70 1.26
C PHE A 204 -17.60 4.72 1.90
N ARG A 205 -16.94 4.31 2.97
CA ARG A 205 -15.85 5.06 3.61
C ARG A 205 -14.68 4.12 3.83
N LEU A 206 -13.48 4.55 3.44
CA LEU A 206 -12.22 3.88 3.77
C LEU A 206 -11.31 4.87 4.50
N ASP A 207 -10.67 4.41 5.57
CA ASP A 207 -9.54 5.10 6.20
C ASP A 207 -8.41 4.08 6.47
N TYR A 208 -7.16 4.46 6.19
CA TYR A 208 -5.99 3.60 6.36
C TYR A 208 -4.78 4.41 6.77
N SER A 209 -4.16 4.08 7.90
CA SER A 209 -3.00 4.80 8.40
C SER A 209 -2.15 3.97 9.35
N ASN A 210 -0.85 4.26 9.40
CA ASN A 210 0.06 3.80 10.44
C ASN A 210 0.50 4.90 11.43
N VAL A 211 -0.24 6.01 11.48
CA VAL A 211 0.09 7.19 12.28
C VAL A 211 -0.85 7.28 13.50
N PRO A 212 -0.37 7.08 14.73
CA PRO A 212 -1.18 7.28 15.93
C PRO A 212 -1.73 8.72 15.98
N GLY A 213 -2.95 8.85 16.51
CA GLY A 213 -3.72 10.09 16.47
C GLY A 213 -4.53 10.29 15.18
N TYR A 214 -4.21 9.64 14.05
CA TYR A 214 -4.98 9.77 12.80
C TYR A 214 -6.47 9.51 13.02
N TRP A 215 -6.83 8.39 13.66
CA TRP A 215 -8.23 8.08 13.93
C TRP A 215 -8.93 9.18 14.73
N ASN A 216 -8.30 9.69 15.78
CA ASN A 216 -8.90 10.69 16.67
C ASN A 216 -9.09 12.04 15.96
N HIS A 217 -8.10 12.49 15.19
CA HIS A 217 -8.11 13.81 14.56
C HIS A 217 -8.84 13.86 13.21
N LEU A 218 -8.84 12.77 12.43
CA LEU A 218 -9.38 12.74 11.07
C LEU A 218 -10.72 11.99 10.99
N VAL A 219 -10.82 10.83 11.65
CA VAL A 219 -12.03 9.98 11.61
C VAL A 219 -13.00 10.35 12.75
N ASN A 220 -12.48 10.77 13.92
CA ASN A 220 -13.24 10.92 15.16
C ASN A 220 -13.44 12.36 15.77
N ALA A 221 -13.23 13.48 15.03
CA ALA A 221 -13.46 14.88 15.51
C ALA A 221 -14.23 15.78 14.48
N PRO A 222 -15.22 16.69 14.78
CA PRO A 222 -16.54 17.08 14.11
C PRO A 222 -16.71 18.06 12.87
N GLY A 223 -17.38 17.70 11.75
CA GLY A 223 -17.14 18.16 10.34
C GLY A 223 -17.23 19.63 9.87
N ILE A 224 -16.40 19.98 8.88
CA ILE A 224 -16.47 21.27 8.15
C ILE A 224 -17.70 21.32 7.23
N GLN A 225 -18.82 21.78 7.80
CA GLN A 225 -20.07 22.02 7.05
C GLN A 225 -20.30 23.52 6.84
N SER A 226 -19.88 24.04 5.67
CA SER A 226 -20.06 25.43 5.18
C SER A 226 -19.07 26.51 5.66
N ARG A 227 -18.83 27.51 4.79
CA ARG A 227 -17.90 28.64 4.95
C ARG A 227 -18.44 29.78 5.84
N SER A 228 -19.17 29.46 6.90
CA SER A 228 -19.76 30.47 7.80
C SER A 228 -18.77 30.88 8.89
N LEU A 229 -18.32 32.14 8.86
CA LEU A 229 -17.25 32.69 9.72
C LEU A 229 -17.54 32.74 11.24
N ASN A 230 -18.70 32.27 11.71
CA ASN A 230 -19.10 32.36 13.11
C ASN A 230 -19.46 30.98 13.68
N LYS A 231 -18.46 30.33 14.32
CA LYS A 231 -18.49 29.04 15.04
C LYS A 231 -18.75 27.78 14.21
N LEU A 232 -17.67 27.13 13.80
CA LEU A 232 -17.59 25.69 13.51
C LEU A 232 -16.23 25.15 14.00
N GLU A 233 -16.25 24.17 14.91
CA GLU A 233 -15.12 23.28 15.24
C GLU A 233 -15.18 22.05 14.28
N SER A 234 -14.11 21.26 14.07
CA SER A 234 -13.79 20.56 12.78
C SER A 234 -13.62 18.99 12.74
N ARG A 235 -14.17 18.28 11.70
CA ARG A 235 -13.84 16.92 11.06
C ARG A 235 -13.38 17.24 9.65
N PHE A 236 -12.89 16.18 9.03
CA PHE A 236 -12.43 16.14 7.68
C PHE A 236 -13.18 15.12 6.82
N PHE A 237 -14.38 15.52 6.42
CA PHE A 237 -14.63 15.67 4.99
C PHE A 237 -14.49 17.16 4.69
N ALA A 238 -14.08 17.53 3.49
CA ALA A 238 -13.96 18.94 3.14
C ALA A 238 -14.19 19.17 1.63
N PRO A 239 -14.79 20.31 1.25
CA PRO A 239 -15.16 20.57 -0.14
C PRO A 239 -13.97 20.86 -1.05
N THR A 240 -12.76 21.01 -0.51
CA THR A 240 -11.56 21.31 -1.30
C THR A 240 -10.33 20.53 -0.82
N THR A 241 -9.38 20.31 -1.74
CA THR A 241 -8.03 19.81 -1.43
C THR A 241 -7.22 20.76 -0.55
N GLU A 242 -7.49 22.06 -0.56
CA GLU A 242 -6.84 23.04 0.30
C GLU A 242 -7.23 22.85 1.77
N ASP A 243 -8.53 22.66 2.02
CA ASP A 243 -9.03 22.24 3.31
C ASP A 243 -8.35 20.92 3.71
N TRP A 244 -8.41 19.88 2.85
CA TRP A 244 -7.80 18.55 3.08
C TRP A 244 -6.30 18.59 3.39
N ASN A 245 -5.55 19.51 2.80
CA ASN A 245 -4.13 19.65 3.08
C ASN A 245 -3.86 20.47 4.36
N THR A 246 -4.82 21.28 4.80
CA THR A 246 -4.73 22.09 6.03
C THR A 246 -4.83 21.24 7.29
N ALA A 247 -5.88 20.44 7.49
CA ALA A 247 -5.95 19.62 8.71
C ALA A 247 -4.91 18.48 8.75
N PHE A 248 -4.46 17.93 7.61
CA PHE A 248 -3.28 17.07 7.59
C PHE A 248 -1.98 17.79 8.03
N ALA A 249 -1.91 19.12 7.96
CA ALA A 249 -0.77 19.90 8.43
C ALA A 249 -0.96 20.45 9.86
N THR A 250 -2.19 20.61 10.35
CA THR A 250 -2.50 21.13 11.70
C THR A 250 -2.86 20.06 12.73
N ALA A 251 -3.12 18.81 12.31
CA ALA A 251 -3.42 17.71 13.23
C ALA A 251 -2.19 17.32 14.06
N GLU A 252 -2.41 17.01 15.34
CA GLU A 252 -1.37 16.53 16.26
C GLU A 252 -1.11 15.04 16.02
N PHE A 253 -0.40 14.74 14.93
CA PHE A 253 0.04 13.40 14.60
C PHE A 253 1.29 12.99 15.39
N ASP A 254 1.29 11.78 15.95
CA ASP A 254 2.49 11.18 16.54
C ASP A 254 3.30 10.46 15.46
N TRP A 255 4.45 11.03 15.11
CA TRP A 255 5.39 10.45 14.15
C TRP A 255 6.36 9.44 14.79
N SER A 256 5.92 8.72 15.81
CA SER A 256 6.75 7.77 16.54
C SER A 256 7.43 6.76 15.60
N PRO A 257 8.76 6.55 15.73
CA PRO A 257 9.48 5.53 14.99
C PRO A 257 9.07 4.08 15.28
N THR A 258 8.19 3.82 16.26
CA THR A 258 7.67 2.47 16.57
C THR A 258 6.63 2.00 15.55
N ASP A 259 5.76 2.89 15.12
CA ASP A 259 4.58 2.59 14.29
C ASP A 259 4.86 2.82 12.80
N ALA A 260 5.97 3.50 12.51
CA ALA A 260 6.54 3.61 11.17
C ALA A 260 6.83 2.25 10.54
N THR A 261 6.51 2.10 9.26
CA THR A 261 6.98 0.97 8.45
C THR A 261 8.48 1.12 8.24
N ARG A 262 9.28 0.30 8.93
CA ARG A 262 10.75 0.32 8.87
C ARG A 262 11.27 -0.49 7.69
N ILE A 263 12.21 0.09 6.95
CA ILE A 263 12.76 -0.42 5.71
C ILE A 263 14.27 -0.40 5.85
N GLN A 264 14.84 -1.54 6.26
CA GLN A 264 16.29 -1.73 6.37
C GLN A 264 16.70 -2.88 5.46
N LYS A 265 17.33 -2.57 4.32
CA LYS A 265 17.61 -3.52 3.25
C LYS A 265 18.94 -3.24 2.55
N ASP A 266 19.60 -4.32 2.15
CA ASP A 266 20.63 -4.30 1.12
C ASP A 266 19.93 -4.13 -0.23
N VAL A 267 20.41 -3.19 -1.03
CA VAL A 267 19.89 -2.85 -2.37
C VAL A 267 21.03 -2.86 -3.40
N SER A 268 22.05 -3.68 -3.14
CA SER A 268 23.16 -3.88 -4.07
C SER A 268 22.72 -4.66 -5.31
N ALA A 269 23.01 -4.13 -6.49
CA ALA A 269 22.66 -4.74 -7.78
C ALA A 269 23.74 -4.47 -8.84
N PRO A 270 24.06 -5.45 -9.71
CA PRO A 270 24.72 -5.17 -10.97
C PRO A 270 23.74 -4.42 -11.88
N VAL A 271 24.14 -3.26 -12.39
CA VAL A 271 23.31 -2.43 -13.28
C VAL A 271 23.50 -2.86 -14.73
N PHE A 272 24.74 -3.08 -15.14
CA PHE A 272 25.07 -3.51 -16.50
C PHE A 272 26.38 -4.31 -16.52
N TRP A 273 26.48 -5.25 -17.47
CA TRP A 273 27.71 -5.99 -17.73
C TRP A 273 27.84 -6.27 -19.23
N GLN A 274 29.06 -6.20 -19.74
CA GLN A 274 29.41 -6.65 -21.09
C GLN A 274 30.74 -7.40 -20.99
N SER A 275 30.82 -8.56 -21.63
CA SER A 275 32.10 -9.14 -22.04
C SER A 275 32.18 -9.09 -23.55
N ALA A 276 33.27 -8.56 -24.08
CA ALA A 276 33.60 -8.61 -25.50
C ALA A 276 34.89 -9.43 -25.70
N GLY A 277 35.44 -9.43 -26.92
CA GLY A 277 36.57 -10.28 -27.29
C GLY A 277 37.92 -9.80 -26.73
N ASP A 278 39.01 -10.31 -27.29
CA ASP A 278 40.35 -9.94 -26.83
C ASP A 278 40.78 -8.54 -27.34
N CYS A 279 40.92 -7.56 -26.44
CA CYS A 279 41.58 -6.28 -26.67
C CYS A 279 43.10 -6.44 -26.64
N SER A 280 43.81 -5.82 -27.59
CA SER A 280 45.28 -5.85 -27.65
C SER A 280 45.88 -4.58 -27.03
N ILE A 281 46.55 -4.73 -25.88
CA ILE A 281 47.30 -3.65 -25.21
C ILE A 281 48.80 -3.95 -25.37
N GLY A 282 49.44 -3.27 -26.33
CA GLY A 282 50.82 -3.59 -26.72
C GLY A 282 50.90 -5.00 -27.33
N ASP A 283 51.83 -5.82 -26.84
CA ASP A 283 52.03 -7.21 -27.29
C ASP A 283 51.11 -8.23 -26.59
N SER A 284 50.21 -7.78 -25.71
CA SER A 284 49.36 -8.64 -24.87
C SER A 284 47.88 -8.49 -25.18
N THR A 285 47.18 -9.62 -25.31
CA THR A 285 45.70 -9.65 -25.42
C THR A 285 45.03 -9.87 -24.06
N TYR A 286 43.99 -9.08 -23.79
CA TYR A 286 43.17 -9.11 -22.58
C TYR A 286 41.70 -9.21 -22.98
N ALA A 287 40.90 -10.03 -22.30
CA ALA A 287 39.45 -10.05 -22.55
C ALA A 287 38.83 -8.69 -22.19
N GLU A 288 38.09 -8.09 -23.12
CA GLU A 288 37.28 -6.89 -22.85
C GLU A 288 36.14 -7.24 -21.90
N GLY A 289 36.01 -6.44 -20.86
CA GLY A 289 35.01 -6.66 -19.84
C GLY A 289 34.84 -5.45 -18.96
N PHE A 290 33.59 -5.10 -18.69
CA PHE A 290 33.23 -4.10 -17.71
C PHE A 290 31.96 -4.50 -16.95
N GLY A 291 31.88 -4.01 -15.72
CA GLY A 291 30.71 -4.12 -14.86
C GLY A 291 30.39 -2.77 -14.23
N ALA A 292 29.14 -2.36 -14.35
CA ALA A 292 28.56 -1.22 -13.65
C ALA A 292 27.64 -1.74 -12.53
N PHE A 293 27.71 -1.14 -11.35
CA PHE A 293 26.99 -1.59 -10.17
C PHE A 293 26.55 -0.42 -9.28
N VAL A 294 25.52 -0.69 -8.48
CA VAL A 294 25.18 0.08 -7.29
C VAL A 294 25.31 -0.87 -6.12
N GLN A 295 26.02 -0.48 -5.06
CA GLN A 295 26.21 -1.28 -3.85
C GLN A 295 25.86 -0.46 -2.62
N GLY A 296 25.00 -0.97 -1.74
CA GLY A 296 24.68 -0.23 -0.53
C GLY A 296 23.38 -0.65 0.14
N ASN A 297 22.91 0.22 1.03
CA ASN A 297 21.71 -0.03 1.83
C ASN A 297 20.77 1.17 1.89
N ILE A 298 19.53 0.86 2.23
CA ILE A 298 18.48 1.80 2.62
C ILE A 298 18.17 1.59 4.11
N ASP A 299 18.11 2.68 4.87
CA ASP A 299 17.54 2.73 6.22
C ASP A 299 16.51 3.85 6.27
N ALA A 300 15.24 3.47 6.08
CA ALA A 300 14.11 4.38 5.96
C ALA A 300 12.95 4.01 6.87
N LYS A 301 12.18 5.03 7.24
CA LYS A 301 10.90 4.93 7.96
C LYS A 301 9.82 5.54 7.08
N PHE A 302 8.72 4.83 6.93
CA PHE A 302 7.61 5.23 6.07
C PHE A 302 6.31 5.32 6.87
N TRP A 303 5.65 6.48 6.77
CA TRP A 303 4.33 6.73 7.32
C TRP A 303 3.37 7.15 6.21
N PHE A 304 2.12 6.73 6.35
CA PHE A 304 1.06 7.02 5.41
C PHE A 304 -0.28 7.25 6.13
N GLY A 305 -1.13 8.04 5.49
CA GLY A 305 -2.53 8.18 5.84
C GLY A 305 -3.34 8.34 4.57
N PHE A 306 -4.47 7.67 4.48
CA PHE A 306 -5.37 7.75 3.33
C PHE A 306 -6.82 7.69 3.80
N SER A 307 -7.66 8.44 3.10
CA SER A 307 -9.10 8.51 3.29
C SER A 307 -9.82 8.54 1.95
N MET A 308 -10.95 7.83 1.85
CA MET A 308 -11.82 7.83 0.68
C MET A 308 -13.29 7.81 1.09
N ILE A 309 -14.10 8.66 0.47
CA ILE A 309 -15.56 8.59 0.46
C ILE A 309 -15.99 8.25 -0.96
N ALA A 310 -16.93 7.31 -1.10
CA ALA A 310 -17.49 6.94 -2.39
C ALA A 310 -18.99 6.62 -2.31
N THR A 311 -19.71 6.91 -3.40
CA THR A 311 -21.12 6.61 -3.59
C THR A 311 -21.29 5.47 -4.60
N LEU A 312 -22.35 4.68 -4.45
CA LEU A 312 -22.82 3.78 -5.51
C LEU A 312 -24.23 4.16 -5.92
N THR A 313 -24.37 4.57 -7.17
CA THR A 313 -25.62 5.12 -7.72
C THR A 313 -25.79 4.61 -9.16
N ASN A 314 -26.94 3.99 -9.49
CA ASN A 314 -27.22 3.44 -10.83
C ASN A 314 -26.05 2.60 -11.42
N ASP A 315 -25.57 1.60 -10.67
CA ASP A 315 -24.43 0.72 -11.03
C ASP A 315 -23.05 1.39 -11.18
N LYS A 316 -22.95 2.71 -10.97
CA LYS A 316 -21.70 3.48 -11.03
C LYS A 316 -21.17 3.72 -9.61
N PHE A 317 -19.91 3.37 -9.39
CA PHE A 317 -19.19 3.69 -8.16
C PHE A 317 -18.40 4.97 -8.41
N ASP A 318 -18.75 6.04 -7.69
CA ASP A 318 -18.12 7.34 -7.80
C ASP A 318 -17.31 7.65 -6.55
N VAL A 319 -16.07 8.08 -6.73
CA VAL A 319 -15.20 8.52 -5.63
C VAL A 319 -15.44 10.01 -5.43
N ASP A 320 -16.16 10.35 -4.36
CA ASP A 320 -16.58 11.72 -4.09
C ASP A 320 -15.43 12.54 -3.46
N GLN A 321 -14.62 11.90 -2.61
CA GLN A 321 -13.42 12.46 -2.00
C GLN A 321 -12.35 11.37 -1.85
N ALA A 322 -11.10 11.67 -2.20
CA ALA A 322 -9.95 10.80 -1.94
C ALA A 322 -8.71 11.64 -1.65
N HIS A 323 -8.18 11.50 -0.44
CA HIS A 323 -7.09 12.33 0.06
C HIS A 323 -6.17 11.52 0.96
N GLY A 324 -4.89 11.87 0.97
CA GLY A 324 -3.93 11.22 1.85
C GLY A 324 -2.61 11.97 1.96
N PHE A 325 -1.68 11.40 2.70
CA PHE A 325 -0.31 11.88 2.79
C PHE A 325 0.67 10.70 2.82
N LEU A 326 1.89 10.99 2.38
CA LEU A 326 3.08 10.16 2.60
C LEU A 326 4.12 10.99 3.36
N LYS A 327 4.82 10.35 4.28
CA LYS A 327 5.99 10.91 4.97
C LYS A 327 7.07 9.83 5.04
N THR A 328 8.29 10.22 4.69
CA THR A 328 9.48 9.37 4.72
C THR A 328 10.56 10.07 5.53
N SER A 329 11.39 9.29 6.23
CA SER A 329 12.65 9.79 6.80
C SER A 329 13.70 8.70 6.86
N GLY A 330 14.97 9.11 6.99
CA GLY A 330 16.12 8.22 6.93
C GLY A 330 17.02 8.56 5.76
N GLN A 331 17.80 7.59 5.28
CA GLN A 331 18.79 7.80 4.24
C GLN A 331 19.01 6.55 3.39
N THR A 332 19.56 6.74 2.18
CA THR A 332 20.27 5.68 1.48
C THR A 332 21.77 5.92 1.58
N ASP A 333 22.55 4.84 1.62
CA ASP A 333 24.02 4.86 1.64
C ASP A 333 24.49 3.95 0.52
N LEU A 334 24.70 4.53 -0.66
CA LEU A 334 24.91 3.84 -1.93
C LEU A 334 26.26 4.20 -2.53
N THR A 335 26.95 3.22 -3.09
CA THR A 335 28.17 3.39 -3.87
C THR A 335 27.86 3.04 -5.32
N TYR A 336 27.95 4.04 -6.19
CA TYR A 336 27.84 3.90 -7.63
C TYR A 336 29.23 3.57 -8.15
N GLY A 337 29.35 2.67 -9.12
CA GLY A 337 30.66 2.27 -9.62
C GLY A 337 30.64 1.63 -10.99
N ILE A 338 31.72 1.87 -11.73
CA ILE A 338 32.07 1.12 -12.93
C ILE A 338 33.54 0.72 -12.88
N GLY A 339 33.83 -0.50 -13.32
CA GLY A 339 35.20 -0.96 -13.53
C GLY A 339 35.30 -1.84 -14.77
N GLY A 340 36.39 -1.69 -15.53
CA GLY A 340 36.64 -2.50 -16.71
C GLY A 340 37.52 -1.84 -17.76
N ILE A 341 37.57 -2.48 -18.93
CA ILE A 341 38.33 -2.04 -20.09
C ILE A 341 37.60 -2.34 -21.39
N GLY A 342 37.57 -1.35 -22.29
CA GLY A 342 37.06 -1.45 -23.66
C GLY A 342 36.02 -0.37 -23.97
N ASP A 343 35.30 -0.55 -25.07
CA ASP A 343 34.21 0.36 -25.47
C ASP A 343 32.87 -0.11 -24.88
N ILE A 344 32.34 0.70 -23.96
CA ILE A 344 30.99 0.53 -23.40
C ILE A 344 29.96 1.24 -24.27
N ASP A 345 28.90 0.52 -24.61
CA ASP A 345 27.81 1.01 -25.45
C ASP A 345 26.49 0.47 -24.87
N ILE A 346 25.78 1.33 -24.13
CA ILE A 346 24.55 0.92 -23.43
C ILE A 346 23.41 0.57 -24.38
N SER A 347 23.45 1.03 -25.66
CA SER A 347 22.41 0.69 -26.64
C SER A 347 22.33 -0.82 -26.91
N LYS A 348 23.45 -1.55 -26.73
CA LYS A 348 23.52 -3.02 -26.82
C LYS A 348 22.66 -3.74 -25.79
N ALA A 349 22.23 -3.06 -24.71
CA ALA A 349 21.24 -3.59 -23.76
C ALA A 349 19.84 -3.73 -24.38
N GLY A 350 19.57 -3.09 -25.52
CA GLY A 350 18.26 -3.09 -26.18
C GLY A 350 17.17 -2.28 -25.45
N LYS A 351 17.56 -1.50 -24.43
CA LYS A 351 16.65 -0.71 -23.57
C LYS A 351 16.70 0.80 -23.81
N GLY A 352 17.52 1.27 -24.76
CA GLY A 352 17.74 2.69 -25.03
C GLY A 352 18.94 3.27 -24.27
N ASN A 353 19.04 4.61 -24.28
CA ASN A 353 20.05 5.40 -23.57
C ASN A 353 19.35 6.65 -22.99
N PRO A 354 19.16 6.79 -21.67
CA PRO A 354 19.47 5.82 -20.62
C PRO A 354 18.73 4.48 -20.77
N ALA A 355 19.35 3.41 -20.27
CA ALA A 355 18.74 2.11 -20.07
C ALA A 355 18.30 1.95 -18.60
N PHE A 356 17.09 1.41 -18.39
CA PHE A 356 16.51 1.19 -17.06
C PHE A 356 16.45 -0.30 -16.71
N SER A 357 16.63 -0.65 -15.43
CA SER A 357 16.32 -1.99 -14.92
C SER A 357 14.83 -2.29 -15.04
N ASP A 358 14.46 -3.56 -14.88
CA ASP A 358 13.04 -3.86 -14.63
C ASP A 358 12.68 -3.40 -13.21
N ASP A 359 11.42 -3.02 -13.00
CA ASP A 359 10.94 -2.48 -11.73
C ASP A 359 10.86 -3.57 -10.65
N ASN A 360 11.63 -3.40 -9.57
CA ASN A 360 11.60 -4.31 -8.42
C ASN A 360 10.73 -3.74 -7.28
N LEU A 361 9.41 -3.88 -7.41
CA LEU A 361 8.44 -3.45 -6.39
C LEU A 361 8.41 -4.43 -5.21
N VAL A 362 8.69 -3.91 -4.01
CA VAL A 362 8.67 -4.68 -2.77
C VAL A 362 7.52 -4.20 -1.87
N ASN A 363 6.51 -5.06 -1.73
CA ASN A 363 5.36 -4.81 -0.85
C ASN A 363 5.78 -4.84 0.63
N LEU A 364 5.50 -3.75 1.35
CA LEU A 364 5.87 -3.55 2.74
C LEU A 364 4.79 -4.08 3.70
N LYS A 365 4.41 -5.35 3.51
CA LYS A 365 3.33 -6.04 4.26
C LYS A 365 2.02 -5.25 4.21
N GLY A 366 1.45 -5.11 3.02
CA GLY A 366 0.16 -4.48 2.85
C GLY A 366 -0.97 -5.20 3.57
N HIS A 367 -1.92 -4.41 4.07
CA HIS A 367 -3.12 -4.93 4.69
C HIS A 367 -4.20 -5.02 3.63
N THR A 368 -4.67 -6.24 3.42
CA THR A 368 -5.88 -6.44 2.65
C THR A 368 -7.02 -6.58 3.63
N ILE A 369 -8.01 -5.69 3.52
CA ILE A 369 -9.31 -5.89 4.15
C ILE A 369 -9.99 -6.96 3.29
N ASN A 370 -9.73 -8.20 3.68
CA ASN A 370 -9.92 -9.37 2.84
C ASN A 370 -10.99 -10.26 3.45
N THR A 371 -12.04 -10.49 2.67
CA THR A 371 -12.62 -11.82 2.53
C THR A 371 -11.67 -12.58 1.62
N PRO A 372 -10.77 -13.45 2.14
CA PRO A 372 -9.76 -14.06 1.28
C PRO A 372 -10.45 -14.86 0.17
N ASP A 373 -9.89 -14.79 -1.04
CA ASP A 373 -10.39 -15.38 -2.28
C ASP A 373 -11.73 -14.87 -2.84
N SER A 374 -12.24 -13.73 -2.38
CA SER A 374 -13.60 -13.20 -2.67
C SER A 374 -13.86 -12.42 -3.97
N GLY A 375 -12.88 -11.67 -4.48
CA GLY A 375 -13.20 -10.57 -5.41
C GLY A 375 -14.09 -9.46 -4.80
N GLY A 376 -14.05 -9.35 -3.47
CA GLY A 376 -14.47 -8.24 -2.61
C GLY A 376 -13.29 -7.81 -1.74
N MET A 377 -12.21 -7.38 -2.39
CA MET A 377 -10.88 -7.18 -1.82
C MET A 377 -10.51 -5.69 -1.88
N ILE A 378 -10.18 -5.10 -0.72
CA ILE A 378 -9.52 -3.80 -0.65
C ILE A 378 -8.09 -4.04 -0.17
N SER A 379 -7.16 -4.03 -1.11
CA SER A 379 -5.74 -4.23 -0.85
C SER A 379 -5.03 -2.89 -0.74
N LEU A 380 -4.37 -2.66 0.40
CA LEU A 380 -3.75 -1.39 0.77
C LEU A 380 -2.27 -1.66 1.01
N ASN A 381 -1.51 -1.54 -0.08
CA ASN A 381 -0.13 -2.01 -0.16
C ASN A 381 0.85 -0.83 -0.14
N PRO A 382 1.35 -0.40 1.03
CA PRO A 382 2.57 0.40 1.08
C PRO A 382 3.68 -0.42 0.42
N TYR A 383 4.51 0.24 -0.39
CA TYR A 383 5.62 -0.40 -1.07
C TYR A 383 6.81 0.55 -1.17
N TYR A 384 7.98 -0.03 -1.45
CA TYR A 384 9.08 0.71 -2.05
C TYR A 384 9.53 0.00 -3.33
N GLN A 385 10.17 0.74 -4.22
CA GLN A 385 10.70 0.25 -5.48
C GLN A 385 12.05 0.90 -5.73
N PHE A 386 13.01 0.12 -6.22
CA PHE A 386 14.25 0.62 -6.81
C PHE A 386 14.24 0.30 -8.31
N THR A 387 14.46 1.32 -9.12
CA THR A 387 14.76 1.19 -10.55
C THR A 387 16.16 1.75 -10.76
N TYR A 388 17.07 0.94 -11.31
CA TYR A 388 18.45 1.35 -11.61
C TYR A 388 18.53 1.86 -13.05
N GLN A 389 19.35 2.85 -13.30
CA GLN A 389 19.55 3.40 -14.65
C GLN A 389 21.02 3.61 -14.97
N MET A 390 21.34 3.50 -16.27
CA MET A 390 22.67 3.79 -16.79
C MET A 390 22.57 4.50 -18.14
N ALA A 391 23.40 5.53 -18.35
CA ALA A 391 23.60 6.16 -19.65
C ALA A 391 25.10 6.23 -19.98
N THR A 392 25.43 6.20 -21.27
CA THR A 392 26.81 6.36 -21.76
C THR A 392 26.84 7.32 -22.94
N PHE A 393 27.86 8.17 -23.00
CA PHE A 393 28.00 9.23 -23.99
C PHE A 393 29.41 9.28 -24.55
N ASN A 394 29.51 9.43 -25.87
CA ASN A 394 30.77 9.66 -26.55
C ASN A 394 31.21 11.14 -26.41
N GLY A 395 32.32 11.36 -25.72
CA GLY A 395 32.85 12.69 -25.42
C GLY A 395 32.34 13.32 -24.11
N SER A 396 33.12 14.25 -23.57
CA SER A 396 32.88 14.87 -22.25
C SER A 396 31.81 15.98 -22.22
N ASN A 397 31.07 16.20 -23.31
CA ASN A 397 30.13 17.34 -23.45
C ASN A 397 28.63 16.96 -23.34
N GLY A 398 28.28 15.68 -23.17
CA GLY A 398 26.95 15.21 -22.74
C GLY A 398 25.73 15.37 -23.66
N ASP A 399 25.83 16.10 -24.77
CA ASP A 399 24.64 16.48 -25.58
C ASP A 399 24.17 15.42 -26.62
N ASP A 400 24.94 14.35 -26.90
CA ASP A 400 24.64 13.38 -27.97
C ASP A 400 24.21 12.00 -27.44
N PHE A 401 22.89 11.80 -27.36
CA PHE A 401 22.27 10.52 -26.98
C PHE A 401 22.28 9.47 -28.10
N GLU A 402 22.54 9.84 -29.37
CA GLU A 402 22.63 8.88 -30.48
C GLU A 402 23.96 8.12 -30.46
N ASN A 403 25.04 8.76 -30.01
CA ASN A 403 26.37 8.19 -29.91
C ASN A 403 26.70 7.66 -28.50
N SER A 404 26.09 6.52 -28.17
CA SER A 404 26.18 5.90 -26.85
C SER A 404 27.49 5.14 -26.54
N ALA A 405 28.45 5.09 -27.47
CA ALA A 405 29.71 4.38 -27.28
C ALA A 405 30.79 5.25 -26.59
N ALA A 406 31.22 4.87 -25.39
CA ALA A 406 32.29 5.53 -24.64
C ALA A 406 33.46 4.57 -24.41
N SER A 407 34.69 5.04 -24.62
CA SER A 407 35.89 4.22 -24.41
C SER A 407 36.44 4.40 -23.00
N PHE A 408 36.38 3.34 -22.18
CA PHE A 408 36.68 3.39 -20.75
C PHE A 408 37.75 2.37 -20.37
N ASN A 409 38.72 2.79 -19.55
CA ASN A 409 39.76 1.92 -19.02
C ASN A 409 40.16 2.35 -17.61
N GLY A 410 39.65 1.63 -16.61
CA GLY A 410 39.90 1.96 -15.21
C GLY A 410 38.83 1.44 -14.26
N ARG A 411 38.72 2.12 -13.12
CA ARG A 411 37.67 1.95 -12.12
C ARG A 411 37.36 3.32 -11.51
N LEU A 412 36.10 3.70 -11.55
CA LEU A 412 35.56 4.91 -10.92
C LEU A 412 34.41 4.51 -10.01
N THR A 413 34.36 5.09 -8.81
CA THR A 413 33.36 4.82 -7.79
C THR A 413 33.05 6.08 -6.98
N THR A 414 31.81 6.27 -6.58
CA THR A 414 31.44 7.35 -5.66
C THR A 414 30.37 6.87 -4.70
N ARG A 415 30.64 7.07 -3.41
CA ARG A 415 29.70 6.81 -2.33
C ARG A 415 28.89 8.07 -2.06
N ILE A 416 27.58 7.95 -2.17
CA ILE A 416 26.59 9.00 -1.96
C ILE A 416 25.69 8.58 -0.81
N ILE A 417 25.68 9.38 0.26
CA ILE A 417 24.66 9.30 1.31
C ILE A 417 23.59 10.34 1.01
N THR A 418 22.39 9.86 0.65
CA THR A 418 21.24 10.66 0.24
C THR A 418 20.25 10.74 1.40
N ASP A 419 19.98 11.94 1.89
CA ASP A 419 18.93 12.19 2.89
C ASP A 419 17.54 12.08 2.25
N LEU A 420 16.63 11.34 2.88
CA LEU A 420 15.23 11.25 2.46
C LEU A 420 14.39 12.41 2.99
N GLY A 421 14.93 13.20 3.91
CA GLY A 421 14.29 14.35 4.54
C GLY A 421 13.42 13.96 5.73
N ASP A 422 12.58 14.90 6.19
CA ASP A 422 11.58 14.64 7.22
C ASP A 422 10.27 15.41 6.94
N PHE A 423 9.81 15.38 5.70
CA PHE A 423 8.64 16.14 5.24
C PHE A 423 7.43 15.25 4.92
N GLN A 424 6.25 15.84 5.03
CA GLN A 424 4.99 15.25 4.58
C GLN A 424 4.63 15.82 3.21
N ALA A 425 4.26 14.94 2.28
CA ALA A 425 3.63 15.30 1.01
C ALA A 425 2.17 14.85 1.03
N ASN A 426 1.26 15.74 0.63
CA ASN A 426 -0.17 15.47 0.61
C ASN A 426 -0.64 15.23 -0.83
N PHE A 427 -1.67 14.40 -0.96
CA PHE A 427 -2.20 13.88 -2.21
C PHE A 427 -3.73 14.03 -2.24
N PRO A 428 -4.32 14.58 -3.34
CA PRO A 428 -3.63 15.29 -4.41
C PRO A 428 -2.89 16.55 -3.91
N PRO A 429 -1.80 16.97 -4.59
CA PRO A 429 -1.05 18.16 -4.23
C PRO A 429 -1.86 19.45 -4.46
N LEU A 430 -1.42 20.56 -3.87
CA LEU A 430 -2.01 21.87 -4.14
C LEU A 430 -1.55 22.39 -5.50
N GLY A 431 -2.42 22.24 -6.50
CA GLY A 431 -2.12 22.58 -7.88
C GLY A 431 -1.04 21.68 -8.47
N ASN A 432 -0.21 22.24 -9.35
CA ASN A 432 0.91 21.53 -9.96
C ASN A 432 2.22 22.03 -9.32
N PRO A 433 2.72 21.38 -8.26
CA PRO A 433 4.01 21.75 -7.69
C PRO A 433 5.14 21.55 -8.72
N PRO A 434 6.18 22.38 -8.71
CA PRO A 434 7.35 22.15 -9.53
C PRO A 434 8.06 20.86 -9.08
N GLU A 435 8.76 20.22 -10.01
CA GLU A 435 9.68 19.15 -9.69
C GLU A 435 10.72 19.62 -8.66
N GLY A 436 11.07 18.75 -7.71
CA GLY A 436 12.01 19.11 -6.64
C GLY A 436 11.49 20.09 -5.57
N VAL A 437 10.18 20.39 -5.48
CA VAL A 437 9.59 21.29 -4.45
C VAL A 437 9.94 20.90 -3.00
N TYR A 438 10.35 19.65 -2.77
CA TYR A 438 10.77 19.14 -1.45
C TYR A 438 12.29 19.00 -1.29
N ASN A 439 13.11 19.33 -2.31
CA ASN A 439 14.57 19.19 -2.25
C ASN A 439 15.18 20.13 -1.19
N GLU A 440 14.62 21.33 -0.98
CA GLU A 440 15.02 22.24 0.09
C GLU A 440 14.73 21.70 1.51
N LYS A 441 13.89 20.66 1.64
CA LYS A 441 13.55 20.01 2.92
C LYS A 441 14.43 18.81 3.25
N ARG A 442 15.53 18.63 2.50
CA ARG A 442 16.49 17.53 2.62
C ARG A 442 17.89 18.12 2.81
N GLN A 443 18.76 17.39 3.50
CA GLN A 443 20.20 17.69 3.51
C GLN A 443 20.77 17.42 2.12
N GLN A 444 21.77 18.22 1.73
CA GLN A 444 22.56 17.92 0.54
C GLN A 444 23.24 16.55 0.65
N ASN A 445 23.32 15.84 -0.47
CA ASN A 445 23.98 14.54 -0.58
C ASN A 445 25.43 14.64 -0.08
N LYS A 446 25.89 13.63 0.67
CA LYS A 446 27.27 13.57 1.16
C LYS A 446 28.06 12.61 0.28
N LEU A 447 29.01 13.16 -0.47
CA LEU A 447 29.85 12.43 -1.41
C LEU A 447 31.15 11.97 -0.74
N SER A 448 31.66 10.82 -1.18
CA SER A 448 32.99 10.31 -0.84
C SER A 448 33.55 9.54 -2.03
N ILE A 449 34.61 10.08 -2.63
CA ILE A 449 35.37 9.48 -3.74
C ILE A 449 36.57 8.73 -3.14
N PRO A 450 36.79 7.44 -3.43
CA PRO A 450 37.93 6.69 -2.91
C PRO A 450 39.28 7.08 -3.55
N GLU A 451 40.38 6.95 -2.81
CA GLU A 451 41.75 7.18 -3.32
C GLU A 451 42.24 6.06 -4.28
N ASP A 452 41.53 4.93 -4.35
CA ASP A 452 41.85 3.78 -5.21
C ASP A 452 41.09 3.76 -6.55
N ASP A 453 40.35 4.82 -6.85
CA ASP A 453 39.86 5.08 -8.20
C ASP A 453 41.02 5.40 -9.15
N VAL A 454 40.96 4.88 -10.37
CA VAL A 454 42.07 4.94 -11.33
C VAL A 454 41.55 4.94 -12.77
N LEU A 455 42.12 5.84 -13.60
CA LEU A 455 41.98 5.82 -15.06
C LEU A 455 43.34 5.54 -15.69
N TYR A 456 43.38 4.58 -16.61
CA TYR A 456 44.61 4.23 -17.34
C TYR A 456 44.70 4.90 -18.72
N GLY A 457 43.63 5.53 -19.20
CA GLY A 457 43.58 6.28 -20.45
C GLY A 457 42.15 6.52 -20.93
N THR A 458 41.99 7.37 -21.94
CA THR A 458 40.70 7.65 -22.58
C THR A 458 40.88 8.04 -24.05
N SER A 459 39.77 8.09 -24.80
CA SER A 459 39.74 8.60 -26.17
C SER A 459 40.06 10.10 -26.23
N ASN A 460 40.50 10.61 -27.40
CA ASN A 460 40.77 12.03 -27.61
C ASN A 460 39.56 12.96 -27.34
N GLY A 461 38.32 12.43 -27.32
CA GLY A 461 37.11 13.19 -26.99
C GLY A 461 36.69 13.08 -25.53
N GLY A 462 37.26 12.14 -24.77
CA GLY A 462 36.75 11.73 -23.47
C GLY A 462 35.47 10.88 -23.56
N GLY A 463 34.65 10.92 -22.51
CA GLY A 463 33.34 10.29 -22.43
C GLY A 463 32.63 10.61 -21.12
N GLN A 464 31.36 10.22 -21.03
CA GLN A 464 30.59 10.26 -19.78
C GLN A 464 29.85 8.95 -19.55
N ILE A 465 29.76 8.56 -18.28
CA ILE A 465 29.00 7.40 -17.81
C ILE A 465 28.16 7.86 -16.63
N ALA A 466 26.84 7.86 -16.80
CA ALA A 466 25.90 8.13 -15.73
C ALA A 466 25.36 6.82 -15.15
N ILE A 467 25.30 6.70 -13.82
CA ILE A 467 24.66 5.59 -13.11
C ILE A 467 23.74 6.20 -12.05
N GLY A 468 22.47 5.80 -12.02
CA GLY A 468 21.50 6.36 -11.07
C GLY A 468 20.53 5.34 -10.50
N THR A 469 19.80 5.75 -9.47
CA THR A 469 18.66 5.03 -8.91
C THR A 469 17.46 5.94 -8.76
N ASP A 470 16.29 5.44 -9.12
CA ASP A 470 15.00 5.96 -8.68
C ASP A 470 14.47 5.11 -7.52
N LEU A 471 14.48 5.68 -6.32
CA LEU A 471 13.84 5.11 -5.14
C LEU A 471 12.43 5.69 -5.01
N THR A 472 11.42 4.86 -5.24
CA THR A 472 10.02 5.24 -5.02
C THR A 472 9.51 4.64 -3.71
N PHE A 473 8.84 5.45 -2.88
CA PHE A 473 7.94 4.96 -1.82
C PHE A 473 6.51 5.29 -2.21
N GLY A 474 5.59 4.34 -2.12
CA GLY A 474 4.22 4.57 -2.54
C GLY A 474 3.19 3.77 -1.75
N LEU A 475 1.93 4.10 -1.99
CA LEU A 475 0.79 3.38 -1.46
C LEU A 475 -0.10 2.95 -2.62
N LYS A 476 -0.08 1.65 -2.92
CA LYS A 476 -0.86 1.05 -4.00
C LYS A 476 -2.22 0.60 -3.47
N PHE A 477 -3.27 1.10 -4.11
CA PHE A 477 -4.66 0.75 -3.80
C PHE A 477 -5.20 -0.22 -4.86
N GLU A 478 -5.72 -1.36 -4.43
CA GLU A 478 -6.46 -2.27 -5.31
C GLU A 478 -7.85 -2.52 -4.72
N PHE A 479 -8.85 -1.86 -5.31
CA PHE A 479 -10.26 -2.01 -4.95
C PHE A 479 -10.94 -3.00 -5.91
N LEU A 480 -10.75 -4.29 -5.67
CA LEU A 480 -11.49 -5.36 -6.32
C LEU A 480 -12.79 -5.59 -5.53
N VAL A 481 -13.65 -4.58 -5.43
CA VAL A 481 -14.93 -4.69 -4.67
C VAL A 481 -16.02 -5.35 -5.53
N PHE A 482 -15.88 -5.35 -6.87
CA PHE A 482 -16.98 -5.69 -7.79
C PHE A 482 -16.66 -6.71 -8.90
N GLY A 483 -15.64 -7.55 -8.71
CA GLY A 483 -15.27 -8.61 -9.67
C GLY A 483 -14.78 -8.11 -11.04
N ASP A 484 -14.58 -9.06 -11.97
CA ASP A 484 -13.79 -8.86 -13.20
C ASP A 484 -14.44 -7.92 -14.23
N LEU A 485 -15.76 -7.71 -14.14
CA LEU A 485 -16.52 -6.74 -14.95
C LEU A 485 -16.14 -5.28 -14.64
N PHE A 486 -15.53 -5.04 -13.48
CA PHE A 486 -15.33 -3.71 -12.90
C PHE A 486 -13.90 -3.57 -12.33
N ARG A 487 -12.90 -3.84 -13.18
CA ARG A 487 -11.58 -3.20 -13.03
C ARG A 487 -11.72 -1.71 -13.34
N TRP A 488 -12.28 -0.94 -12.41
CA TRP A 488 -12.19 0.50 -12.47
C TRP A 488 -10.72 0.88 -12.26
N ASN A 489 -10.11 1.53 -13.25
CA ASN A 489 -9.08 2.51 -12.94
C ASN A 489 -9.81 3.66 -12.26
N PHE A 490 -9.87 3.63 -10.93
CA PHE A 490 -10.26 4.78 -10.16
C PHE A 490 -9.21 5.87 -10.40
N ASP A 491 -9.63 7.12 -10.63
CA ASP A 491 -8.74 8.29 -10.62
C ASP A 491 -8.34 8.65 -9.18
N LEU A 492 -7.83 7.63 -8.46
CA LEU A 492 -7.18 7.82 -7.17
C LEU A 492 -5.85 8.54 -7.40
N PRO A 493 -5.45 9.46 -6.51
CA PRO A 493 -4.17 10.11 -6.63
C PRO A 493 -3.04 9.06 -6.60
N LYS A 494 -2.11 9.13 -7.55
CA LYS A 494 -0.87 8.34 -7.54
C LYS A 494 -0.04 8.77 -6.32
N MET A 495 -0.20 8.09 -5.20
CA MET A 495 0.48 8.39 -3.94
C MET A 495 1.88 7.80 -3.95
N GLU A 496 2.84 8.60 -4.44
CA GLU A 496 4.23 8.22 -4.58
C GLU A 496 5.19 9.38 -4.25
N LEU A 497 6.28 9.05 -3.58
CA LEU A 497 7.46 9.90 -3.38
C LEU A 497 8.63 9.28 -4.13
N VAL A 498 9.14 9.98 -5.13
CA VAL A 498 10.27 9.54 -5.96
C VAL A 498 11.53 10.31 -5.57
N TYR A 499 12.60 9.57 -5.31
CA TYR A 499 13.94 10.06 -5.00
C TYR A 499 14.88 9.59 -6.11
N ASN A 500 15.14 10.48 -7.07
CA ASN A 500 16.23 10.30 -8.02
C ASN A 500 17.57 10.59 -7.32
N THR A 501 18.61 9.87 -7.70
CA THR A 501 20.01 10.20 -7.42
C THR A 501 20.83 9.64 -8.57
N MET A 502 21.66 10.46 -9.20
CA MET A 502 22.49 10.06 -10.34
C MET A 502 23.92 10.54 -10.14
N GLU A 503 24.88 9.63 -10.30
CA GLU A 503 26.31 9.94 -10.42
C GLU A 503 26.68 10.01 -11.90
N ILE A 504 27.41 11.04 -12.31
CA ILE A 504 27.94 11.22 -13.67
C ILE A 504 29.46 11.26 -13.60
N PHE A 505 30.07 10.15 -14.00
CA PHE A 505 31.51 10.07 -14.21
C PHE A 505 31.85 10.69 -15.57
N THR A 506 32.39 11.90 -15.56
CA THR A 506 32.97 12.53 -16.76
C THR A 506 34.46 12.26 -16.80
N PHE A 507 34.99 11.81 -17.94
CA PHE A 507 36.43 11.57 -18.09
C PHE A 507 36.96 12.15 -19.40
N SER A 508 38.17 12.67 -19.35
CA SER A 508 38.77 13.47 -20.43
C SER A 508 40.29 13.27 -20.51
N PRO A 509 40.92 13.51 -21.68
CA PRO A 509 42.38 13.53 -21.79
C PRO A 509 43.00 14.55 -20.84
N GLY A 510 44.20 14.25 -20.35
CA GLY A 510 44.99 15.18 -19.55
C GLY A 510 45.32 16.49 -20.29
N SER A 511 45.77 17.48 -19.53
CA SER A 511 46.12 18.80 -20.07
C SER A 511 47.24 18.70 -21.12
N ALA A 512 47.38 19.73 -21.96
CA ALA A 512 48.44 19.76 -22.99
C ALA A 512 49.87 19.65 -22.42
N ASP A 513 50.05 19.99 -21.14
CA ASP A 513 51.33 19.86 -20.42
C ASP A 513 51.54 18.45 -19.80
N HIS A 514 50.46 17.66 -19.67
CA HIS A 514 50.44 16.30 -19.15
C HIS A 514 49.49 15.36 -19.93
N PRO A 515 49.74 15.13 -21.24
CA PRO A 515 48.91 14.27 -22.07
C PRO A 515 48.99 12.78 -21.68
N GLU A 516 49.92 12.40 -20.79
CA GLU A 516 50.06 11.05 -20.24
C GLU A 516 49.01 10.67 -19.18
N PHE A 517 48.28 11.64 -18.63
CA PHE A 517 47.23 11.40 -17.64
C PHE A 517 45.83 11.45 -18.27
N ALA A 518 44.86 10.84 -17.59
CA ALA A 518 43.43 11.04 -17.83
C ALA A 518 42.83 11.71 -16.60
N CYS A 519 41.89 12.63 -16.81
CA CYS A 519 41.15 13.31 -15.75
C CYS A 519 39.77 12.67 -15.57
N SER A 520 39.29 12.64 -14.33
CA SER A 520 37.90 12.33 -13.99
C SER A 520 37.29 13.46 -13.17
N ASP A 521 36.09 13.85 -13.55
CA ASP A 521 35.19 14.71 -12.80
C ASP A 521 33.96 13.88 -12.37
N TYR A 522 33.44 14.19 -11.19
CA TYR A 522 32.36 13.45 -10.52
C TYR A 522 31.25 14.45 -10.20
N GLU A 523 30.04 14.20 -10.70
CA GLU A 523 28.89 15.09 -10.57
C GLU A 523 27.67 14.30 -10.09
N VAL A 524 26.98 14.85 -9.07
CA VAL A 524 25.77 14.24 -8.51
C VAL A 524 24.56 15.13 -8.75
N MET A 525 23.51 14.54 -9.33
CA MET A 525 22.19 15.14 -9.54
C MET A 525 21.15 14.54 -8.57
#